data_AF-A0A517ZKX6-F1
#
_entry.id   AF-A0A517ZKX6-F1
#
_cell.length_a   1.000
_cell.length_b   1.000
_cell.length_c   1.000
_cell.angle_alpha   90.00
_cell.angle_beta   90.00
_cell.angle_gamma   90.00
#
_symmetry.space_group_name_H-M   'P 1'
#
loop_
_entity.id
_entity.type
_entity.pdbx_description
1 polymer ?
#
loop_
_entity_poly.entity_id
_entity_poly.type
_entity_poly.pdbx_seq_one_letter_code
_entity_poly.pdbx_strand_id
1 'polypeptide(L)'
;MVSIISITTFEGWLDFLVSTSLAEALAKNPKGPSMSMCDSCHAGCCRSYAVPISGADIIRITSDLGLSFWDFVCRWEDPDGEIAQKYAPHFHFEDEPEMPFVMCLIRGESQTWPGTGKCMFLEESPVTKEHPLGTASCGIYSSRPAACRAFPTKLNPSSELAIISDVPDRGRPSTDPVYELCPGPWEKEDFDAIHTVQDLIVAEYEMQFFNRIATVWNRRPGPFSAFPEFLNTVYSQRIRKETAEDLARNDRPDSDLKHAA
;
A
#
# COMPACT_ATOMS: atom_id res chain seq x y z
N MET A 1 -14.07 -46.16 7.16
CA MET A 1 -14.48 -45.10 6.21
C MET A 1 -14.92 -43.91 7.02
N VAL A 2 -14.03 -42.95 7.19
CA VAL A 2 -14.26 -41.70 7.93
C VAL A 2 -14.81 -40.70 6.93
N SER A 3 -16.06 -40.26 7.13
CA SER A 3 -16.64 -39.16 6.34
C SER A 3 -16.09 -37.84 6.85
N ILE A 4 -15.47 -37.10 5.93
CA ILE A 4 -14.97 -35.74 6.10
C ILE A 4 -16.19 -34.82 6.16
N ILE A 5 -16.34 -34.09 7.27
CA ILE A 5 -17.31 -33.00 7.39
C ILE A 5 -16.67 -31.75 6.79
N SER A 6 -17.29 -31.26 5.71
CA SER A 6 -16.90 -30.06 4.99
C SER A 6 -17.20 -28.81 5.83
N ILE A 7 -16.17 -28.01 6.12
CA ILE A 7 -16.29 -26.70 6.78
C ILE A 7 -16.67 -25.68 5.70
N THR A 8 -17.96 -25.43 5.53
CA THR A 8 -18.50 -24.32 4.74
C THR A 8 -19.60 -23.69 5.56
N THR A 9 -19.26 -22.65 6.33
CA THR A 9 -20.18 -21.65 6.93
C THR A 9 -19.41 -20.80 7.95
N PHE A 10 -18.51 -19.92 7.48
CA PHE A 10 -18.02 -18.80 8.30
C PHE A 10 -17.77 -17.50 7.51
N GLU A 11 -18.12 -17.44 6.22
CA GLU A 11 -17.84 -16.28 5.36
C GLU A 11 -18.94 -15.21 5.39
N GLY A 12 -20.22 -15.58 5.58
CA GLY A 12 -21.34 -14.63 5.38
C GLY A 12 -21.55 -13.56 6.48
N TRP A 13 -20.92 -13.68 7.65
CA TRP A 13 -21.09 -12.70 8.75
C TRP A 13 -20.01 -11.62 8.79
N LEU A 14 -18.79 -11.96 8.36
CA LEU A 14 -17.69 -10.99 8.24
C LEU A 14 -17.97 -10.01 7.09
N ASP A 15 -18.47 -10.49 5.95
CA ASP A 15 -18.79 -9.65 4.79
C ASP A 15 -19.81 -8.53 5.11
N PHE A 16 -20.79 -8.80 5.98
CA PHE A 16 -21.84 -7.83 6.31
C PHE A 16 -21.34 -6.71 7.25
N LEU A 17 -20.51 -7.04 8.23
CA LEU A 17 -19.97 -6.07 9.19
C LEU A 17 -18.82 -5.23 8.59
N VAL A 18 -17.97 -5.84 7.75
CA VAL A 18 -16.92 -5.12 7.01
C VAL A 18 -17.54 -4.10 6.04
N SER A 19 -18.65 -4.47 5.38
CA SER A 19 -19.33 -3.62 4.39
C SER A 19 -19.94 -2.34 4.99
N THR A 20 -20.52 -2.41 6.19
CA THR A 20 -21.15 -1.25 6.84
C THR A 20 -20.11 -0.26 7.41
N SER A 21 -19.05 -0.77 8.06
CA SER A 21 -17.94 0.04 8.56
C SER A 21 -17.18 0.76 7.42
N LEU A 22 -16.93 0.06 6.31
CA LEU A 22 -16.25 0.62 5.14
C LEU A 22 -17.06 1.76 4.51
N ALA A 23 -18.38 1.57 4.31
CA ALA A 23 -19.23 2.60 3.71
C ALA A 23 -19.25 3.90 4.55
N GLU A 24 -19.30 3.78 5.88
CA GLU A 24 -19.24 4.94 6.78
C GLU A 24 -17.88 5.64 6.77
N ALA A 25 -16.78 4.88 6.65
CA ALA A 25 -15.43 5.42 6.54
C ALA A 25 -15.23 6.23 5.24
N LEU A 26 -15.69 5.70 4.11
CA LEU A 26 -15.58 6.37 2.80
C LEU A 26 -16.36 7.70 2.77
N ALA A 27 -17.53 7.76 3.42
CA ALA A 27 -18.34 8.98 3.47
C ALA A 27 -17.68 10.15 4.23
N LYS A 28 -16.66 9.90 5.06
CA LYS A 28 -16.01 10.93 5.91
C LYS A 28 -14.83 11.63 5.25
N ASN A 29 -14.41 11.24 4.04
CA ASN A 29 -13.16 11.71 3.44
C ASN A 29 -13.41 12.54 2.16
N PRO A 30 -13.57 13.87 2.25
CA PRO A 30 -13.90 14.70 1.10
C PRO A 30 -12.73 14.76 0.10
N LYS A 31 -13.04 14.51 -1.18
CA LYS A 31 -12.09 14.64 -2.29
C LYS A 31 -11.73 16.12 -2.48
N GLY A 32 -10.46 16.48 -2.29
CA GLY A 32 -9.95 17.79 -2.71
C GLY A 32 -9.94 17.89 -4.24
N PRO A 33 -10.08 19.09 -4.84
CA PRO A 33 -10.00 19.25 -6.29
C PRO A 33 -8.55 19.00 -6.75
N SER A 34 -8.32 17.90 -7.47
CA SER A 34 -7.15 17.74 -8.33
C SER A 34 -7.57 17.79 -9.79
N MET A 35 -6.72 18.35 -10.66
CA MET A 35 -6.86 18.29 -12.12
C MET A 35 -5.91 17.21 -12.66
N SER A 36 -5.96 16.01 -12.09
CA SER A 36 -5.06 14.92 -12.49
C SER A 36 -5.73 14.05 -13.55
N MET A 37 -4.94 13.44 -14.44
CA MET A 37 -5.44 12.43 -15.40
C MET A 37 -6.22 11.29 -14.73
N CYS A 38 -6.02 11.07 -13.43
CA CYS A 38 -6.75 10.09 -12.65
C CYS A 38 -8.22 10.45 -12.40
N ASP A 39 -8.62 11.72 -12.51
CA ASP A 39 -9.98 12.16 -12.14
C ASP A 39 -11.07 11.71 -13.11
N SER A 40 -10.69 11.41 -14.36
CA SER A 40 -11.56 10.83 -15.38
C SER A 40 -11.15 9.41 -15.78
N CYS A 41 -10.24 8.79 -15.03
CA CYS A 41 -9.72 7.45 -15.34
C CYS A 41 -10.65 6.36 -14.80
N HIS A 42 -10.61 5.16 -15.41
CA HIS A 42 -11.32 3.96 -14.94
C HIS A 42 -10.52 3.17 -13.86
N ALA A 43 -9.37 3.72 -13.46
CA ALA A 43 -8.46 3.23 -12.43
C ALA A 43 -7.91 1.81 -12.67
N GLY A 44 -7.38 1.55 -13.86
CA GLY A 44 -6.75 0.27 -14.18
C GLY A 44 -5.62 -0.14 -13.23
N CYS A 45 -4.90 0.81 -12.63
CA CYS A 45 -3.89 0.52 -11.60
C CYS A 45 -4.51 -0.13 -10.33
N CYS A 46 -5.64 0.38 -9.83
CA CYS A 46 -6.38 -0.19 -8.70
C CYS A 46 -6.96 -1.57 -9.01
N ARG A 47 -7.08 -1.93 -10.29
CA ARG A 47 -7.56 -3.23 -10.76
C ARG A 47 -6.42 -4.16 -11.14
N SER A 48 -5.25 -3.64 -11.44
CA SER A 48 -4.14 -4.45 -11.91
C SER A 48 -3.29 -4.95 -10.75
N TYR A 49 -2.91 -4.06 -9.84
CA TYR A 49 -1.86 -4.36 -8.88
C TYR A 49 -2.36 -4.87 -7.52
N ALA A 50 -1.61 -5.78 -6.92
CA ALA A 50 -1.62 -5.94 -5.47
C ALA A 50 -0.81 -4.77 -4.90
N VAL A 51 -1.45 -3.90 -4.12
CA VAL A 51 -0.81 -2.67 -3.64
C VAL A 51 -0.05 -2.98 -2.35
N PRO A 52 1.30 -3.00 -2.35
CA PRO A 52 2.05 -3.17 -1.12
C PRO A 52 1.86 -1.94 -0.22
N ILE A 53 1.70 -2.19 1.07
CA ILE A 53 1.52 -1.13 2.07
C ILE A 53 2.58 -1.22 3.15
N SER A 54 3.02 -0.07 3.67
CA SER A 54 3.92 0.01 4.81
C SER A 54 3.16 -0.08 6.14
N GLY A 55 3.89 -0.32 7.24
CA GLY A 55 3.30 -0.20 8.57
C GLY A 55 2.73 1.21 8.84
N ALA A 56 3.35 2.27 8.32
CA ALA A 56 2.81 3.63 8.44
C ALA A 56 1.47 3.80 7.71
N ASP A 57 1.32 3.19 6.52
CA ASP A 57 0.04 3.20 5.81
C ASP A 57 -1.03 2.47 6.63
N ILE A 58 -0.70 1.33 7.23
CA ILE A 58 -1.61 0.55 8.09
C ILE A 58 -2.08 1.40 9.28
N ILE A 59 -1.15 2.01 10.02
CA ILE A 59 -1.48 2.83 11.19
C ILE A 59 -2.30 4.06 10.80
N ARG A 60 -1.93 4.74 9.72
CA ARG A 60 -2.65 5.92 9.23
C ARG A 60 -4.07 5.57 8.78
N ILE A 61 -4.25 4.56 7.94
CA ILE A 61 -5.56 4.14 7.45
C ILE A 61 -6.47 3.72 8.63
N THR A 62 -5.92 2.96 9.60
CA THR A 62 -6.63 2.58 10.83
C THR A 62 -7.12 3.81 11.59
N SER A 63 -6.24 4.79 11.80
CA SER A 63 -6.55 6.02 12.55
C SER A 63 -7.54 6.93 11.81
N ASP A 64 -7.32 7.16 10.52
CA ASP A 64 -8.10 8.12 9.72
C ASP A 64 -9.52 7.62 9.46
N LEU A 65 -9.68 6.31 9.26
CA LEU A 65 -10.94 5.71 8.82
C LEU A 65 -11.67 4.95 9.94
N GLY A 66 -11.01 4.68 11.07
CA GLY A 66 -11.57 3.85 12.14
C GLY A 66 -11.71 2.37 11.76
N LEU A 67 -11.04 1.93 10.70
CA LEU A 67 -10.99 0.53 10.28
C LEU A 67 -9.98 -0.25 11.11
N SER A 68 -10.23 -1.53 11.34
CA SER A 68 -9.24 -2.45 11.88
C SER A 68 -8.26 -2.92 10.80
N PHE A 69 -7.11 -3.44 11.23
CA PHE A 69 -6.12 -4.07 10.33
C PHE A 69 -6.77 -5.10 9.38
N TRP A 70 -7.68 -5.91 9.90
CA TRP A 70 -8.31 -7.02 9.18
C TRP A 70 -9.28 -6.57 8.10
N ASP A 71 -9.79 -5.34 8.20
CA ASP A 71 -10.76 -4.82 7.24
C ASP A 71 -10.11 -4.50 5.90
N PHE A 72 -8.80 -4.24 5.87
CA PHE A 72 -8.14 -3.78 4.64
C PHE A 72 -6.77 -4.35 4.32
N VAL A 73 -6.16 -5.12 5.23
CA VAL A 73 -4.84 -5.72 5.01
C VAL A 73 -4.97 -7.22 4.77
N CYS A 74 -4.27 -7.72 3.75
CA CYS A 74 -4.01 -9.15 3.59
C CYS A 74 -2.52 -9.41 3.36
N ARG A 75 -2.13 -10.67 3.54
CA ARG A 75 -0.80 -11.16 3.19
C ARG A 75 -0.89 -11.89 1.84
N TRP A 76 -0.16 -11.41 0.84
CA TRP A 76 -0.06 -12.06 -0.47
C TRP A 76 1.19 -12.91 -0.52
N GLU A 77 1.06 -14.17 -0.94
CA GLU A 77 2.21 -15.01 -1.29
C GLU A 77 2.99 -14.35 -2.42
N ASP A 78 4.31 -14.31 -2.28
CA ASP A 78 5.19 -13.68 -3.27
C ASP A 78 6.51 -14.45 -3.44
N PRO A 79 6.46 -15.77 -3.77
CA PRO A 79 7.65 -16.62 -3.86
C PRO A 79 8.67 -16.11 -4.89
N ASP A 80 8.18 -15.49 -5.96
CA ASP A 80 9.00 -15.01 -7.07
C ASP A 80 9.39 -13.53 -6.93
N GLY A 81 8.88 -12.82 -5.91
CA GLY A 81 9.17 -11.40 -5.69
C GLY A 81 8.50 -10.46 -6.69
N GLU A 82 7.46 -10.90 -7.40
CA GLU A 82 6.74 -10.13 -8.43
C GLU A 82 5.92 -8.99 -7.83
N ILE A 83 5.42 -9.16 -6.60
CA ILE A 83 4.68 -8.13 -5.86
C ILE A 83 5.66 -7.19 -5.15
N ALA A 84 6.65 -7.75 -4.45
CA ALA A 84 7.63 -6.96 -3.70
C ALA A 84 8.48 -6.07 -4.60
N GLN A 85 8.88 -6.57 -5.78
CA GLN A 85 9.75 -5.89 -6.75
C GLN A 85 11.01 -5.25 -6.14
N LYS A 86 11.58 -5.86 -5.10
CA LYS A 86 12.71 -5.33 -4.30
C LYS A 86 12.43 -4.00 -3.59
N TYR A 87 11.16 -3.58 -3.56
CA TYR A 87 10.69 -2.38 -2.89
C TYR A 87 10.08 -2.74 -1.54
N ALA A 88 9.03 -3.55 -1.53
CA ALA A 88 8.37 -3.99 -0.30
C ALA A 88 9.10 -5.19 0.34
N PRO A 89 9.11 -5.29 1.68
CA PRO A 89 9.73 -6.42 2.35
C PRO A 89 8.87 -7.69 2.29
N HIS A 90 9.54 -8.84 2.36
CA HIS A 90 8.92 -10.14 2.65
C HIS A 90 8.83 -10.38 4.15
N PHE A 91 7.65 -10.81 4.60
CA PHE A 91 7.38 -11.31 5.95
C PHE A 91 7.16 -12.81 5.91
N HIS A 92 7.67 -13.51 6.92
CA HIS A 92 7.41 -14.93 7.15
C HIS A 92 6.53 -15.07 8.39
N PHE A 93 5.70 -16.11 8.44
CA PHE A 93 4.78 -16.34 9.56
C PHE A 93 4.91 -17.76 10.10
N GLU A 94 4.54 -17.99 11.37
CA GLU A 94 4.69 -19.27 12.05
C GLU A 94 4.00 -20.45 11.34
N ASP A 95 2.87 -20.18 10.70
CA ASP A 95 2.08 -21.18 9.99
C ASP A 95 2.70 -21.58 8.65
N GLU A 96 3.44 -20.68 8.00
CA GLU A 96 4.07 -20.90 6.69
C GLU A 96 5.47 -20.25 6.66
N PRO A 97 6.46 -20.80 7.40
CA PRO A 97 7.72 -20.12 7.67
C PRO A 97 8.62 -19.95 6.44
N GLU A 98 8.49 -20.80 5.42
CA GLU A 98 9.28 -20.73 4.19
C GLU A 98 8.63 -19.88 3.10
N MET A 99 7.34 -19.56 3.25
CA MET A 99 6.61 -18.78 2.25
C MET A 99 6.82 -17.28 2.50
N PRO A 100 7.38 -16.52 1.54
CA PRO A 100 7.46 -15.08 1.65
C PRO A 100 6.11 -14.44 1.37
N PHE A 101 5.70 -13.51 2.24
CA PHE A 101 4.48 -12.74 2.07
C PHE A 101 4.74 -11.24 1.99
N VAL A 102 3.96 -10.54 1.18
CA VAL A 102 3.90 -9.06 1.14
C VAL A 102 2.59 -8.59 1.73
N MET A 103 2.64 -7.60 2.62
CA MET A 103 1.42 -6.94 3.14
C MET A 103 0.83 -6.06 2.06
N CYS A 104 -0.41 -6.33 1.65
CA CYS A 104 -1.09 -5.59 0.61
C CYS A 104 -2.50 -5.14 1.05
N LEU A 105 -3.05 -4.19 0.30
CA LEU A 105 -4.49 -3.91 0.39
C LEU A 105 -5.32 -5.09 -0.09
N ILE A 106 -6.43 -5.36 0.62
CA ILE A 106 -7.43 -6.34 0.20
C ILE A 106 -8.01 -5.95 -1.17
N ARG A 107 -8.27 -7.00 -1.96
CA ARG A 107 -8.93 -6.91 -3.25
C ARG A 107 -10.27 -7.62 -3.18
N GLY A 108 -11.27 -7.05 -3.82
CA GLY A 108 -12.61 -7.60 -3.93
C GLY A 108 -13.08 -7.67 -5.38
N GLU A 109 -14.24 -8.27 -5.60
CA GLU A 109 -14.89 -8.28 -6.91
C GLU A 109 -15.45 -6.90 -7.25
N SER A 110 -15.34 -6.52 -8.52
CA SER A 110 -15.98 -5.32 -9.05
C SER A 110 -17.48 -5.53 -9.19
N GLN A 111 -18.27 -4.58 -8.68
CA GLN A 111 -19.72 -4.60 -8.85
C GLN A 111 -20.13 -4.08 -10.23
N THR A 112 -19.32 -3.21 -10.83
CA THR A 112 -19.56 -2.65 -12.17
C THR A 112 -19.12 -3.62 -13.28
N TRP A 113 -18.12 -4.46 -13.01
CA TRP A 113 -17.51 -5.38 -13.95
C TRP A 113 -17.41 -6.79 -13.34
N PRO A 114 -18.49 -7.59 -13.38
CA PRO A 114 -18.51 -8.93 -12.78
C PRO A 114 -17.40 -9.84 -13.31
N GLY A 115 -16.82 -10.67 -12.44
CA GLY A 115 -15.66 -11.51 -12.76
C GLY A 115 -14.32 -10.76 -12.81
N THR A 116 -14.31 -9.47 -12.49
CA THR A 116 -13.08 -8.66 -12.42
C THR A 116 -12.77 -8.26 -10.97
N GLY A 117 -11.48 -8.13 -10.64
CA GLY A 117 -11.03 -7.79 -9.29
C GLY A 117 -10.55 -6.34 -9.20
N LYS A 118 -10.78 -5.71 -8.05
CA LYS A 118 -10.35 -4.33 -7.75
C LYS A 118 -9.82 -4.20 -6.33
N CYS A 119 -9.05 -3.15 -6.06
CA CYS A 119 -8.77 -2.69 -4.70
C CYS A 119 -10.10 -2.40 -3.99
N MET A 120 -10.21 -2.81 -2.73
CA MET A 120 -11.43 -2.62 -1.93
C MET A 120 -11.87 -1.14 -1.80
N PHE A 121 -10.92 -0.20 -1.86
CA PHE A 121 -11.19 1.24 -1.75
C PHE A 121 -11.49 1.91 -3.10
N LEU A 122 -11.67 1.12 -4.17
CA LEU A 122 -12.02 1.64 -5.48
C LEU A 122 -13.54 1.89 -5.58
N GLU A 123 -13.91 3.15 -5.69
CA GLU A 123 -15.26 3.60 -5.97
C GLU A 123 -15.45 3.66 -7.48
N GLU A 124 -16.43 2.94 -7.99
CA GLU A 124 -16.71 2.80 -9.41
C GLU A 124 -17.94 3.60 -9.78
N SER A 125 -17.88 4.32 -10.88
CA SER A 125 -19.04 4.93 -11.52
C SER A 125 -19.57 4.04 -12.64
N PRO A 126 -20.88 4.07 -12.94
CA PRO A 126 -21.45 3.31 -14.03
C PRO A 126 -20.83 3.63 -15.39
N VAL A 127 -20.85 2.64 -16.28
CA VAL A 127 -20.47 2.82 -17.69
C VAL A 127 -21.47 3.74 -18.38
N THR A 128 -20.95 4.69 -19.15
CA THR A 128 -21.74 5.63 -19.96
C THR A 128 -21.24 5.62 -21.40
N LYS A 129 -21.94 6.32 -22.30
CA LYS A 129 -21.49 6.46 -23.68
C LYS A 129 -20.19 7.27 -23.76
N GLU A 130 -20.05 8.25 -22.88
CA GLU A 130 -18.90 9.13 -22.75
C GLU A 130 -17.72 8.43 -22.08
N HIS A 131 -18.00 7.52 -21.14
CA HIS A 131 -17.01 6.72 -20.41
C HIS A 131 -17.33 5.23 -20.55
N PRO A 132 -16.90 4.59 -21.66
CA PRO A 132 -17.22 3.19 -21.96
C PRO A 132 -16.56 2.19 -20.98
N LEU A 133 -15.53 2.62 -20.25
CA LEU A 133 -14.91 1.85 -19.16
C LEU A 133 -15.39 2.30 -17.76
N GLY A 134 -16.34 3.25 -17.71
CA GLY A 134 -16.70 3.98 -16.50
C GLY A 134 -15.59 4.94 -16.05
N THR A 135 -15.87 5.64 -14.95
CA THR A 135 -14.87 6.41 -14.19
C THR A 135 -14.72 5.80 -12.81
N ALA A 136 -13.60 6.06 -12.15
CA ALA A 136 -13.39 5.56 -10.80
C ALA A 136 -12.53 6.51 -9.97
N SER A 137 -12.70 6.44 -8.65
CA SER A 137 -11.92 7.20 -7.68
C SER A 137 -11.48 6.33 -6.52
N CYS A 138 -10.39 6.73 -5.87
CA CYS A 138 -10.01 6.14 -4.60
C CYS A 138 -10.85 6.77 -3.49
N GLY A 139 -11.63 5.97 -2.78
CA GLY A 139 -12.47 6.44 -1.66
C GLY A 139 -11.67 6.85 -0.41
N ILE A 140 -10.37 6.55 -0.37
CA ILE A 140 -9.47 6.94 0.72
C ILE A 140 -8.41 7.93 0.25
N TYR A 141 -8.76 8.84 -0.67
CA TYR A 141 -7.80 9.66 -1.42
C TYR A 141 -6.72 10.35 -0.57
N SER A 142 -7.09 10.93 0.58
CA SER A 142 -6.16 11.59 1.50
C SER A 142 -5.30 10.62 2.32
N SER A 143 -5.81 9.41 2.59
CA SER A 143 -5.15 8.36 3.37
C SER A 143 -4.52 7.27 2.50
N ARG A 144 -4.52 7.42 1.17
CA ARG A 144 -3.99 6.46 0.18
C ARG A 144 -2.62 5.92 0.60
N PRO A 145 -2.27 4.65 0.34
CA PRO A 145 -0.93 4.17 0.62
C PRO A 145 0.16 4.99 -0.08
N ALA A 146 1.35 5.05 0.50
CA ALA A 146 2.49 5.75 -0.08
C ALA A 146 2.82 5.28 -1.50
N ALA A 147 2.72 3.97 -1.77
CA ALA A 147 2.89 3.40 -3.11
C ALA A 147 1.90 4.00 -4.14
N CYS A 148 0.64 4.23 -3.74
CA CYS A 148 -0.37 4.83 -4.60
C CYS A 148 -0.16 6.33 -4.83
N ARG A 149 0.42 7.05 -3.85
CA ARG A 149 0.78 8.48 -4.01
C ARG A 149 2.00 8.67 -4.89
N ALA A 150 2.99 7.77 -4.76
CA ALA A 150 4.21 7.80 -5.53
C ALA A 150 3.97 7.48 -7.01
N PHE A 151 3.04 6.55 -7.32
CA PHE A 151 2.76 6.17 -8.71
C PHE A 151 2.27 7.36 -9.56
N PRO A 152 2.75 7.52 -10.81
CA PRO A 152 3.70 6.69 -11.55
C PRO A 152 5.17 7.15 -11.44
N THR A 153 5.51 7.94 -10.44
CA THR A 153 6.87 8.47 -10.27
C THR A 153 7.75 7.59 -9.38
N LYS A 154 9.06 7.75 -9.49
CA LYS A 154 10.07 7.12 -8.61
C LYS A 154 11.26 8.06 -8.42
N LEU A 155 12.06 7.85 -7.38
CA LEU A 155 13.32 8.57 -7.21
C LEU A 155 14.38 8.01 -8.14
N ASN A 156 15.16 8.92 -8.73
CA ASN A 156 16.38 8.56 -9.43
C ASN A 156 17.49 8.32 -8.38
N PRO A 157 18.05 7.09 -8.29
CA PRO A 157 19.07 6.77 -7.29
C PRO A 157 20.34 7.61 -7.38
N SER A 158 20.61 8.26 -8.52
CA SER A 158 21.84 9.02 -8.76
C SER A 158 21.69 10.53 -8.64
N SER A 159 20.48 11.08 -8.59
CA SER A 159 20.28 12.54 -8.67
C SER A 159 19.23 13.11 -7.72
N GLU A 160 18.61 12.30 -6.86
CA GLU A 160 17.52 12.70 -5.95
C GLU A 160 16.31 13.34 -6.67
N LEU A 161 16.27 13.28 -8.01
CA LEU A 161 15.18 13.78 -8.82
C LEU A 161 14.03 12.77 -8.89
N ALA A 162 12.80 13.27 -8.89
CA ALA A 162 11.64 12.48 -9.30
C ALA A 162 11.70 12.23 -10.81
N ILE A 163 11.48 10.97 -11.22
CA ILE A 163 11.36 10.56 -12.61
C ILE A 163 10.00 9.89 -12.82
N ILE A 164 9.37 10.21 -13.94
CA ILE A 164 8.14 9.53 -14.39
C ILE A 164 8.54 8.15 -14.87
N SER A 165 7.88 7.11 -14.36
CA SER A 165 8.11 5.74 -14.80
C SER A 165 7.50 5.53 -16.18
N ASP A 166 8.14 4.70 -16.98
CA ASP A 166 7.54 4.14 -18.18
C ASP A 166 6.46 3.13 -17.74
N VAL A 167 5.20 3.59 -17.71
CA VAL A 167 4.07 2.78 -17.28
C VAL A 167 3.61 1.94 -18.47
N PRO A 168 3.63 0.59 -18.38
CA PRO A 168 3.15 -0.24 -19.46
C PRO A 168 1.65 -0.05 -19.68
N ASP A 169 1.13 -0.47 -20.82
CA ASP A 169 -0.33 -0.40 -21.06
C ASP A 169 -1.11 -1.27 -20.06
N ARG A 170 -0.49 -2.35 -19.55
CA ARG A 170 -1.14 -3.35 -18.69
C ARG A 170 -0.20 -3.80 -17.57
N GLY A 171 -0.76 -3.93 -16.37
CA GLY A 171 -0.03 -4.44 -15.20
C GLY A 171 -0.07 -5.96 -15.03
N ARG A 172 -0.81 -6.67 -15.89
CA ARG A 172 -1.02 -8.12 -15.81
C ARG A 172 -1.41 -8.71 -17.17
N PRO A 173 -1.25 -10.03 -17.40
CA PRO A 173 -1.48 -10.66 -18.71
C PRO A 173 -2.95 -10.75 -19.16
N SER A 174 -3.89 -10.11 -18.44
CA SER A 174 -5.31 -10.11 -18.81
C SER A 174 -5.56 -9.21 -20.01
N THR A 175 -6.39 -9.67 -20.95
CA THR A 175 -6.80 -8.92 -22.15
C THR A 175 -8.03 -8.04 -21.93
N ASP A 176 -8.70 -8.16 -20.79
CA ASP A 176 -9.88 -7.35 -20.48
C ASP A 176 -9.49 -5.86 -20.37
N PRO A 177 -10.16 -4.95 -21.08
CA PRO A 177 -9.80 -3.53 -21.12
C PRO A 177 -9.89 -2.83 -19.77
N VAL A 178 -10.63 -3.35 -18.78
CA VAL A 178 -10.69 -2.73 -17.43
C VAL A 178 -9.34 -2.75 -16.70
N TYR A 179 -8.36 -3.52 -17.20
CA TYR A 179 -7.02 -3.59 -16.63
C TYR A 179 -5.98 -2.81 -17.42
N GLU A 180 -6.39 -2.05 -18.44
CA GLU A 180 -5.51 -1.07 -19.08
C GLU A 180 -5.18 0.02 -18.08
N LEU A 181 -3.90 0.38 -17.93
CA LEU A 181 -3.46 1.21 -16.82
C LEU A 181 -3.88 2.68 -17.00
N CYS A 182 -3.02 3.45 -17.65
CA CYS A 182 -3.23 4.89 -17.78
C CYS A 182 -3.87 5.18 -19.14
N PRO A 183 -4.80 6.14 -19.24
CA PRO A 183 -5.47 6.47 -20.49
C PRO A 183 -4.54 7.12 -21.53
N GLY A 184 -3.36 7.56 -21.10
CA GLY A 184 -2.33 8.16 -21.94
C GLY A 184 -1.00 8.29 -21.19
N PRO A 185 0.06 8.78 -21.87
CA PRO A 185 1.36 9.02 -21.26
C PRO A 185 1.29 10.15 -20.25
N TRP A 186 2.17 10.09 -19.25
CA TRP A 186 2.32 11.11 -18.21
C TRP A 186 3.40 12.11 -18.59
N GLU A 187 3.12 13.40 -18.39
CA GLU A 187 4.05 14.50 -18.62
C GLU A 187 4.44 15.18 -17.30
N LYS A 188 5.53 15.93 -17.29
CA LYS A 188 6.02 16.59 -16.07
C LYS A 188 5.02 17.62 -15.51
N GLU A 189 4.21 18.23 -16.38
CA GLU A 189 3.19 19.20 -16.02
C GLU A 189 2.02 18.59 -15.23
N ASP A 190 1.87 17.27 -15.25
CA ASP A 190 0.85 16.55 -14.48
C ASP A 190 1.21 16.42 -12.98
N PHE A 191 2.43 16.84 -12.60
CA PHE A 191 2.98 16.65 -11.26
C PHE A 191 3.33 17.98 -10.58
N ASP A 192 3.04 18.05 -9.28
CA ASP A 192 3.56 19.10 -8.43
C ASP A 192 4.97 18.74 -7.97
N ALA A 193 5.98 19.49 -8.43
CA ALA A 193 7.38 19.17 -8.19
C ALA A 193 7.78 19.10 -6.70
N ILE A 194 7.03 19.74 -5.80
CA ILE A 194 7.32 19.74 -4.36
C ILE A 194 6.63 18.54 -3.70
N HIS A 195 5.32 18.42 -3.88
CA HIS A 195 4.53 17.37 -3.25
C HIS A 195 4.92 15.99 -3.78
N THR A 196 5.20 15.85 -5.08
CA THR A 196 5.65 14.57 -5.66
C THR A 196 6.97 14.10 -5.05
N VAL A 197 7.95 14.98 -4.89
CA VAL A 197 9.23 14.62 -4.26
C VAL A 197 9.03 14.28 -2.78
N GLN A 198 8.18 15.02 -2.06
CA GLN A 198 7.86 14.71 -0.67
C GLN A 198 7.22 13.33 -0.53
N ASP A 199 6.22 13.01 -1.35
CA ASP A 199 5.55 11.71 -1.34
C ASP A 199 6.52 10.57 -1.63
N LEU A 200 7.45 10.77 -2.57
CA LEU A 200 8.48 9.81 -2.91
C LEU A 200 9.48 9.56 -1.77
N ILE A 201 9.99 10.63 -1.15
CA ILE A 201 10.92 10.53 -0.01
C ILE A 201 10.25 9.82 1.16
N VAL A 202 9.00 10.18 1.46
CA VAL A 202 8.23 9.50 2.51
C VAL A 202 8.03 8.03 2.17
N ALA A 203 7.62 7.71 0.94
CA ALA A 203 7.42 6.32 0.50
C ALA A 203 8.71 5.48 0.64
N GLU A 204 9.84 6.00 0.17
CA GLU A 204 11.13 5.31 0.27
C GLU A 204 11.54 5.12 1.74
N TYR A 205 11.48 6.19 2.54
CA TYR A 205 11.87 6.14 3.95
C TYR A 205 11.02 5.15 4.75
N GLU A 206 9.69 5.19 4.56
CA GLU A 206 8.77 4.27 5.22
C GLU A 206 9.01 2.84 4.81
N MET A 207 9.26 2.57 3.53
CA MET A 207 9.50 1.21 3.07
C MET A 207 10.86 0.67 3.54
N GLN A 208 11.89 1.50 3.60
CA GLN A 208 13.18 1.13 4.22
C GLN A 208 13.02 0.83 5.71
N PHE A 209 12.22 1.63 6.43
CA PHE A 209 11.91 1.34 7.82
C PHE A 209 11.14 0.01 7.96
N PHE A 210 10.19 -0.24 7.06
CA PHE A 210 9.42 -1.48 7.07
C PHE A 210 10.26 -2.71 6.74
N ASN A 211 11.27 -2.59 5.89
CA ASN A 211 12.30 -3.62 5.68
C ASN A 211 13.06 -3.98 6.97
N ARG A 212 13.40 -2.97 7.79
CA ARG A 212 14.02 -3.21 9.10
C ARG A 212 13.05 -3.91 10.06
N ILE A 213 11.77 -3.54 10.04
CA ILE A 213 10.73 -4.23 10.82
C ILE A 213 10.61 -5.69 10.41
N ALA A 214 10.56 -5.98 9.11
CA ALA A 214 10.54 -7.35 8.59
C ALA A 214 11.75 -8.16 9.05
N THR A 215 12.95 -7.56 9.03
CA THR A 215 14.16 -8.21 9.57
C THR A 215 14.03 -8.59 11.04
N VAL A 216 13.38 -7.75 11.86
CA VAL A 216 13.15 -8.05 13.28
C VAL A 216 12.09 -9.14 13.45
N TRP A 217 10.96 -9.03 12.75
CA TRP A 217 9.88 -10.01 12.77
C TRP A 217 10.36 -11.40 12.33
N ASN A 218 11.06 -11.47 11.20
CA ASN A 218 11.50 -12.73 10.58
C ASN A 218 12.56 -13.50 11.40
N ARG A 219 13.16 -12.90 12.44
CA ARG A 219 14.05 -13.64 13.37
C ARG A 219 13.29 -14.68 14.20
N ARG A 220 12.03 -14.39 14.50
CA ARG A 220 11.13 -15.30 15.21
C ARG A 220 9.70 -15.01 14.73
N PRO A 221 9.33 -15.52 13.54
CA PRO A 221 7.99 -15.36 12.98
C PRO A 221 6.94 -15.77 13.99
N GLY A 222 5.96 -14.90 14.22
CA GLY A 222 4.77 -15.20 15.01
C GLY A 222 3.58 -15.58 14.12
N PRO A 223 2.43 -15.88 14.73
CA PRO A 223 1.20 -16.06 13.98
C PRO A 223 0.75 -14.73 13.38
N PHE A 224 0.09 -14.77 12.21
CA PHE A 224 -0.38 -13.56 11.54
C PHE A 224 -1.31 -12.71 12.44
N SER A 225 -2.11 -13.36 13.29
CA SER A 225 -2.99 -12.71 14.27
C SER A 225 -2.27 -11.78 15.25
N ALA A 226 -0.98 -12.00 15.54
CA ALA A 226 -0.17 -11.17 16.43
C ALA A 226 0.51 -9.99 15.70
N PHE A 227 0.50 -9.99 14.36
CA PHE A 227 1.20 -8.99 13.56
C PHE A 227 0.71 -7.55 13.78
N PRO A 228 -0.61 -7.27 13.90
CA PRO A 228 -1.08 -5.90 14.12
C PRO A 228 -0.61 -5.32 15.46
N GLU A 229 -0.61 -6.12 16.53
CA GLU A 229 -0.12 -5.70 17.85
C GLU A 229 1.38 -5.42 17.83
N PHE A 230 2.14 -6.26 17.12
CA PHE A 230 3.57 -6.03 16.88
C PHE A 230 3.82 -4.70 16.17
N LEU A 231 3.08 -4.39 15.09
CA LEU A 231 3.20 -3.11 14.39
C LEU A 231 2.83 -1.94 15.32
N ASN A 232 1.73 -2.02 16.05
CA ASN A 232 1.33 -0.97 17.00
C ASN A 232 2.42 -0.70 18.04
N THR A 233 3.04 -1.75 18.57
CA THR A 233 4.15 -1.63 19.53
C THR A 233 5.32 -0.88 18.92
N VAL A 234 5.78 -1.29 17.73
CA VAL A 234 6.92 -0.64 17.06
C VAL A 234 6.63 0.81 16.71
N TYR A 235 5.46 1.11 16.14
CA TYR A 235 5.12 2.46 15.70
C TYR A 235 4.81 3.41 16.87
N SER A 236 4.29 2.90 17.99
CA SER A 236 4.08 3.71 19.20
C SER A 236 5.38 4.23 19.83
N GLN A 237 6.49 3.54 19.60
CA GLN A 237 7.82 3.90 20.12
C GLN A 237 8.67 4.68 19.11
N ARG A 238 8.10 5.03 17.95
CA ARG A 238 8.84 5.65 16.84
C ARG A 238 9.34 7.05 17.18
N ILE A 239 8.64 7.76 18.05
CA ILE A 239 9.03 9.08 18.55
C ILE A 239 9.42 8.93 20.01
N ARG A 240 10.68 9.24 20.32
CA ARG A 240 11.20 9.28 21.70
C ARG A 240 11.73 10.66 22.02
N LYS A 241 11.58 11.07 23.28
CA LYS A 241 12.24 12.29 23.77
C LYS A 241 13.74 12.08 23.73
N GLU A 242 14.47 13.07 23.23
CA GLU A 242 15.93 13.10 23.29
C GLU A 242 16.38 12.97 24.76
N THR A 243 17.31 12.06 25.01
CA THR A 243 17.83 11.80 26.36
C THR A 243 19.12 12.58 26.59
N ALA A 244 19.50 12.76 27.86
CA ALA A 244 20.78 13.38 28.20
C ALA A 244 21.99 12.61 27.61
N GLU A 245 21.85 11.30 27.42
CA GLU A 245 22.87 10.45 26.77
C GLU A 245 22.97 10.68 25.26
N ASP A 246 21.85 11.00 24.59
CA ASP A 246 21.86 11.36 23.17
C ASP A 246 22.57 12.72 22.97
N LEU A 247 22.28 13.71 23.83
CA LEU A 247 22.93 15.02 23.83
C LEU A 247 24.45 14.91 24.05
N ALA A 248 24.86 14.14 25.07
CA ALA A 248 26.28 13.93 25.38
C ALA A 248 27.06 13.20 24.27
N ARG A 249 26.37 12.51 23.35
CA ARG A 249 26.97 11.85 22.18
C ARG A 249 27.16 12.81 21.02
N ASN A 250 26.20 13.71 20.81
CA ASN A 250 26.25 14.72 19.76
C ASN A 250 27.27 15.83 20.06
N ASP A 251 27.56 16.08 21.34
CA ASP A 251 28.55 17.07 21.79
C ASP A 251 30.01 16.57 21.71
N ARG A 252 30.28 15.33 21.28
CA ARG A 252 31.65 14.88 21.04
C ARG A 252 32.17 15.50 19.74
N PRO A 253 33.20 16.36 19.77
CA PRO A 253 33.74 16.97 18.57
C PRO A 253 34.28 15.90 17.62
N ASP A 254 34.01 16.08 16.34
CA ASP A 254 34.33 15.20 15.20
C ASP A 254 35.84 15.14 14.88
N SER A 255 36.69 15.26 15.90
CA SER A 255 38.15 15.38 15.76
C SER A 255 38.87 14.06 15.51
N ASP A 256 38.20 12.91 15.69
CA ASP A 256 38.85 11.60 15.64
C ASP A 256 38.78 10.90 14.27
N LEU A 257 38.14 11.50 13.25
CA LEU A 257 38.03 10.94 11.90
C LEU A 257 39.17 11.34 10.93
N LYS A 258 40.20 12.08 11.38
CA LYS A 258 41.26 12.59 10.48
C LYS A 258 42.55 11.76 10.38
N HIS A 259 42.71 10.62 11.05
CA HIS A 259 43.97 9.84 11.00
C HIS A 259 43.77 8.37 10.63
N ALA A 260 43.32 8.11 9.40
CA ALA A 260 43.56 6.84 8.72
C ALA A 260 43.49 7.05 7.19
N ALA A 261 44.54 7.64 6.63
CA ALA A 261 44.90 7.59 5.22
C ALA A 261 46.38 7.23 5.12
#